data_AF-A0A7V9ZUU1-F1
#
_entry.id   AF-A0A7V9ZUU1-F1
#
_cell.length_a   1.000
_cell.length_b   1.000
_cell.length_c   1.000
_cell.angle_alpha   90.00
_cell.angle_beta   90.00
_cell.angle_gamma   90.00
#
_symmetry.space_group_name_H-M   'P 1'
#
loop_
_entity.id
_entity.type
_entity.pdbx_description
1 polymer ?
#
loop_
_entity_poly.entity_id
_entity_poly.type
_entity_poly.pdbx_seq_one_letter_code
_entity_poly.pdbx_strand_id
1 'polypeptide(L)'
;HFTGSKDHNIALREQAQRRGLSISEYGVTIEDADEVVTHASEEELYEYLGYAYVPPELRETGVELVAARERELPDLVELSQLRGEMHCHSTWSSDGKNSIEEMATAARARGYRFLCLTDHSHYLRDGRLELQWTEIESLNTRLKPFRVLRGIEVNIRADGTLDVADETLAELDWVVASLHTSFDRDPTERILEAISNPHVDCIGHLTGRRLLKRQGATVDVEKVVTRAAETGTALEINSQPDRLDMRDTHARLAGEAGVLVPVTTDAHSTGALGYAELGIGQARRAWLTREQVLNTRTWAEIEKTRRKRRH
;
A
#
# COMPACT_ATOMS: atom_id res chain seq x y z
N HIS A 1 18.68 12.12 17.08
CA HIS A 1 19.81 11.16 17.33
C HIS A 1 19.32 9.70 17.37
N PHE A 2 18.48 9.32 18.35
CA PHE A 2 18.04 7.92 18.53
C PHE A 2 17.05 7.41 17.48
N THR A 3 16.33 8.30 16.80
CA THR A 3 15.44 7.95 15.68
C THR A 3 16.22 7.38 14.49
N GLY A 4 17.46 7.85 14.28
CA GLY A 4 18.28 7.44 13.15
C GLY A 4 17.66 7.81 11.80
N SER A 5 17.91 7.01 10.75
CA SER A 5 18.82 5.85 10.71
C SER A 5 20.29 6.23 10.99
N LYS A 6 21.17 5.23 11.10
CA LYS A 6 22.62 5.46 11.18
C LYS A 6 23.11 6.33 10.01
N ASP A 7 22.65 6.01 8.81
CA ASP A 7 23.13 6.64 7.58
C ASP A 7 22.59 8.08 7.44
N HIS A 8 21.33 8.32 7.82
CA HIS A 8 20.79 9.67 7.99
C HIS A 8 21.62 10.53 8.95
N ASN A 9 21.94 9.97 10.14
CA ASN A 9 22.71 10.67 11.14
C ASN A 9 24.14 11.00 10.66
N ILE A 10 24.78 10.07 9.93
CA ILE A 10 26.11 10.29 9.33
C ILE A 10 26.03 11.43 8.31
N ALA A 11 25.09 11.36 7.37
CA ALA A 11 24.92 12.38 6.34
C ALA A 11 24.64 13.77 6.96
N LEU A 12 23.77 13.85 7.96
CA LEU A 12 23.44 15.10 8.66
C LEU A 12 24.68 15.71 9.33
N ARG A 13 25.50 14.89 10.00
CA ARG A 13 26.73 15.31 10.68
C ARG A 13 27.79 15.78 9.70
N GLU A 14 28.04 15.04 8.63
CA GLU A 14 29.02 15.42 7.60
C GLU A 14 28.66 16.77 6.96
N GLN A 15 27.37 17.02 6.72
CA GLN A 15 26.89 18.30 6.20
C GLN A 15 27.02 19.44 7.21
N ALA A 16 26.84 19.15 8.51
CA ALA A 16 27.03 20.13 9.57
C ALA A 16 28.50 20.51 9.75
N GLN A 17 29.41 19.53 9.72
CA GLN A 17 30.86 19.75 9.87
C GLN A 17 31.42 20.67 8.78
N ARG A 18 30.91 20.58 7.55
CA ARG A 18 31.28 21.51 6.46
C ARG A 18 30.95 22.98 6.74
N ARG A 19 30.13 23.24 7.77
CA ARG A 19 29.72 24.57 8.24
C ARG A 19 30.32 24.93 9.61
N GLY A 20 31.31 24.18 10.11
CA GLY A 20 31.90 24.40 11.44
C GLY A 20 30.97 24.00 12.60
N LEU A 21 30.05 23.06 12.35
CA LEU A 21 29.10 22.57 13.35
C LEU A 21 29.31 21.08 13.63
N SER A 22 29.24 20.70 14.91
CA SER A 22 29.29 19.29 15.33
C SER A 22 27.98 18.88 16.02
N ILE A 23 27.33 17.83 15.52
CA ILE A 23 26.03 17.36 16.02
C ILE A 23 26.21 16.12 16.91
N SER A 24 25.80 16.23 18.17
CA SER A 24 25.77 15.13 19.14
C SER A 24 24.34 14.85 19.64
N GLU A 25 24.20 13.92 20.59
CA GLU A 25 22.94 13.74 21.32
C GLU A 25 22.63 14.89 22.31
N TYR A 26 23.63 15.73 22.62
CA TYR A 26 23.53 16.83 23.58
C TYR A 26 23.26 18.19 22.95
N GLY A 27 23.32 18.31 21.61
CA GLY A 27 23.11 19.56 20.89
C GLY A 27 24.04 19.73 19.68
N VAL A 28 24.09 20.96 19.17
CA VAL A 28 24.96 21.38 18.07
C VAL A 28 26.07 22.28 18.64
N THR A 29 27.31 21.81 18.56
CA THR A 29 28.49 22.59 18.96
C THR A 29 28.95 23.46 17.81
N ILE A 30 29.19 24.74 18.07
CA ILE A 30 29.85 25.67 17.15
C ILE A 30 31.36 25.59 17.42
N GLU A 31 32.12 25.00 16.50
CA GLU A 31 33.51 24.58 16.76
C GLU A 31 34.42 25.77 17.11
N ASP A 32 34.23 26.92 16.47
CA ASP A 32 35.06 28.12 16.70
C ASP A 32 34.76 28.83 18.03
N ALA A 33 33.59 28.59 18.63
CA ALA A 33 33.12 29.27 19.83
C ALA A 33 33.10 28.37 21.08
N ASP A 34 33.28 27.06 20.89
CA ASP A 34 33.07 26.01 21.93
C ASP A 34 31.71 26.16 22.64
N GLU A 35 30.71 26.65 21.90
CA GLU A 35 29.35 26.89 22.39
C GLU A 35 28.43 25.76 21.93
N VAL A 36 27.60 25.25 22.84
CA VAL A 36 26.60 24.21 22.55
C VAL A 36 25.22 24.84 22.48
N VAL A 37 24.61 24.78 21.30
CA VAL A 37 23.22 25.19 21.06
C VAL A 37 22.31 23.99 21.18
N THR A 38 21.21 24.15 21.93
CA THR A 38 20.16 23.14 22.07
C THR A 38 18.84 23.68 21.52
N HIS A 39 17.96 22.77 21.11
CA HIS A 39 16.65 23.08 20.53
C HIS A 39 15.57 22.30 21.29
N ALA A 40 14.37 22.88 21.41
CA ALA A 40 13.28 22.28 22.16
C ALA A 40 12.56 21.18 21.37
N SER A 41 12.69 21.18 20.03
CA SER A 41 12.10 20.17 19.16
C SER A 41 13.03 19.77 18.00
N GLU A 42 12.71 18.65 17.33
CA GLU A 42 13.46 18.23 16.14
C GLU A 42 13.23 19.22 14.97
N GLU A 43 12.04 19.80 14.84
CA GLU A 43 11.71 20.81 13.82
C GLU A 43 12.61 22.04 13.95
N GLU A 44 12.77 22.57 15.18
CA GLU A 44 13.68 23.69 15.45
C GLU A 44 15.14 23.34 15.11
N LEU A 45 15.57 22.11 15.41
CA LEU A 45 16.90 21.62 15.05
C LEU A 45 17.09 21.56 13.53
N TYR A 46 16.14 20.99 12.79
CA TYR A 46 16.24 20.93 11.32
C TYR A 46 16.25 22.33 10.70
N GLU A 47 15.39 23.24 11.16
CA GLU A 47 15.34 24.61 10.66
C GLU A 47 16.65 25.36 10.95
N TYR A 48 17.21 25.21 12.16
CA TYR A 48 18.53 25.75 12.51
C TYR A 48 19.65 25.22 11.61
N LEU A 49 19.57 23.94 11.26
CA LEU A 49 20.49 23.29 10.32
C LEU A 49 20.16 23.60 8.84
N GLY A 50 19.15 24.42 8.56
CA GLY A 50 18.79 24.84 7.20
C GLY A 50 18.14 23.74 6.37
N TYR A 51 17.27 22.95 7.00
CA TYR A 51 16.46 21.91 6.37
C TYR A 51 14.99 22.09 6.78
N ALA A 52 14.06 21.74 5.89
CA ALA A 52 12.72 21.41 6.32
C ALA A 52 12.75 20.20 7.28
N TYR A 53 11.75 20.09 8.14
CA TYR A 53 11.63 18.93 9.03
C TYR A 53 11.52 17.64 8.21
N VAL A 54 12.38 16.66 8.52
CA VAL A 54 12.39 15.34 7.86
C VAL A 54 11.60 14.36 8.72
N PRO A 55 10.43 13.85 8.25
CA PRO A 55 9.69 12.83 8.98
C PRO A 55 10.55 11.57 9.21
N PRO A 56 10.44 10.90 10.37
CA PRO A 56 11.23 9.71 10.71
C PRO A 56 11.24 8.63 9.63
N GLU A 57 10.13 8.46 8.92
CA GLU A 57 9.96 7.45 7.87
C GLU A 57 10.88 7.66 6.67
N LEU A 58 11.39 8.88 6.46
CA LEU A 58 12.27 9.22 5.33
C LEU A 58 13.76 9.10 5.67
N ARG A 59 14.12 8.95 6.96
CA ARG A 59 15.49 9.10 7.47
C ARG A 59 16.34 7.85 7.22
N GLU A 60 16.53 7.46 5.97
CA GLU A 60 17.17 6.18 5.62
C GLU A 60 18.57 6.29 5.01
N THR A 61 18.90 7.35 4.25
CA THR A 61 20.11 7.33 3.39
C THR A 61 20.88 8.64 3.30
N GLY A 62 20.26 9.78 3.61
CA GLY A 62 20.78 11.13 3.35
C GLY A 62 20.22 11.78 2.09
N VAL A 63 19.58 11.04 1.18
CA VAL A 63 18.88 11.61 0.01
C VAL A 63 17.76 12.55 0.45
N GLU A 64 17.06 12.20 1.53
CA GLU A 64 16.02 13.02 2.14
C GLU A 64 16.52 14.39 2.59
N LEU A 65 17.81 14.53 2.93
CA LEU A 65 18.37 15.82 3.35
C LEU A 65 18.55 16.80 2.19
N VAL A 66 18.76 16.29 0.97
CA VAL A 66 18.83 17.14 -0.23
C VAL A 66 17.47 17.77 -0.48
N ALA A 67 16.43 16.93 -0.59
CA ALA A 67 15.05 17.39 -0.75
C ALA A 67 14.60 18.29 0.42
N ALA A 68 15.01 17.99 1.65
CA ALA A 68 14.69 18.82 2.81
C ALA A 68 15.32 20.21 2.74
N ARG A 69 16.55 20.32 2.25
CA ARG A 69 17.24 21.62 2.09
C ARG A 69 16.63 22.46 0.98
N GLU A 70 16.22 21.81 -0.10
CA GLU A 70 15.53 22.43 -1.23
C GLU A 70 14.04 22.71 -0.92
N ARG A 71 13.54 22.24 0.22
CA ARG A 71 12.13 22.32 0.65
C ARG A 71 11.18 21.64 -0.35
N GLU A 72 11.63 20.51 -0.90
CA GLU A 72 10.92 19.69 -1.89
C GLU A 72 10.50 18.32 -1.32
N LEU A 73 10.50 18.15 0.01
CA LEU A 73 9.93 16.94 0.61
C LEU A 73 8.44 16.83 0.28
N PRO A 74 7.94 15.64 -0.08
CA PRO A 74 6.54 15.46 -0.40
C PRO A 74 5.65 15.51 0.85
N ASP A 75 4.41 15.97 0.67
CA ASP A 75 3.35 15.82 1.66
C ASP A 75 2.92 14.34 1.74
N LEU A 76 3.53 13.63 2.69
CA LEU A 76 3.34 12.19 2.86
C LEU A 76 1.90 11.83 3.20
N VAL A 77 1.42 10.72 2.64
CA VAL A 77 0.10 10.18 2.93
C VAL A 77 -0.10 9.94 4.43
N GLU A 78 -1.33 10.15 4.90
CA GLU A 78 -1.74 9.91 6.29
C GLU A 78 -2.84 8.85 6.37
N LEU A 79 -2.89 8.15 7.51
CA LEU A 79 -3.92 7.15 7.78
C LEU A 79 -5.34 7.74 7.73
N SER A 80 -5.49 8.98 8.21
CA SER A 80 -6.74 9.74 8.21
C SER A 80 -7.32 9.98 6.80
N GLN A 81 -6.47 9.90 5.77
CA GLN A 81 -6.84 10.15 4.38
C GLN A 81 -7.42 8.92 3.71
N LEU A 82 -7.26 7.72 4.27
CA LEU A 82 -7.86 6.51 3.72
C LEU A 82 -9.39 6.56 3.80
N ARG A 83 -10.05 6.27 2.69
CA ARG A 83 -11.51 6.35 2.53
C ARG A 83 -12.16 4.98 2.36
N GLY A 84 -11.39 3.92 2.19
CA GLY A 84 -11.93 2.57 2.06
C GLY A 84 -10.88 1.48 2.14
N GLU A 85 -11.36 0.27 2.36
CA GLU A 85 -10.59 -0.96 2.28
C GLU A 85 -10.83 -1.59 0.91
N MET A 86 -9.76 -2.10 0.28
CA MET A 86 -9.77 -2.63 -1.09
C MET A 86 -9.35 -4.10 -1.18
N HIS A 87 -8.97 -4.73 -0.07
CA HIS A 87 -8.65 -6.16 0.01
C HIS A 87 -9.02 -6.69 1.41
N CYS A 88 -10.09 -7.47 1.50
CA CYS A 88 -10.49 -8.12 2.74
C CYS A 88 -11.37 -9.35 2.47
N HIS A 89 -11.48 -10.21 3.49
CA HIS A 89 -12.14 -11.51 3.40
C HIS A 89 -13.23 -11.62 4.46
N SER A 90 -14.21 -12.47 4.18
CA SER A 90 -15.33 -12.78 5.08
C SER A 90 -15.47 -14.29 5.27
N THR A 91 -16.48 -14.71 6.02
CA THR A 91 -16.86 -16.12 6.18
C THR A 91 -17.24 -16.83 4.88
N TRP A 92 -17.30 -16.12 3.74
CA TRP A 92 -17.43 -16.74 2.43
C TRP A 92 -16.14 -17.45 1.99
N SER A 93 -14.98 -17.02 2.48
CA SER A 93 -13.72 -17.77 2.44
C SER A 93 -13.49 -18.52 3.75
N SER A 94 -12.86 -19.70 3.71
CA SER A 94 -12.71 -20.53 4.92
C SER A 94 -11.75 -19.95 5.97
N ASP A 95 -10.91 -19.00 5.57
CA ASP A 95 -9.94 -18.27 6.39
C ASP A 95 -10.50 -16.97 6.97
N GLY A 96 -11.63 -16.47 6.47
CA GLY A 96 -12.32 -15.30 7.02
C GLY A 96 -13.10 -15.63 8.30
N LYS A 97 -13.06 -14.72 9.27
CA LYS A 97 -13.58 -14.93 10.64
C LYS A 97 -14.84 -14.14 10.95
N ASN A 98 -15.25 -13.26 10.04
CA ASN A 98 -16.36 -12.33 10.24
C ASN A 98 -17.27 -12.30 9.01
N SER A 99 -18.56 -12.06 9.22
CA SER A 99 -19.51 -11.91 8.12
C SER A 99 -19.25 -10.64 7.32
N ILE A 100 -19.85 -10.52 6.14
CA ILE A 100 -19.76 -9.30 5.32
C ILE A 100 -20.29 -8.09 6.12
N GLU A 101 -21.38 -8.27 6.86
CA GLU A 101 -21.98 -7.22 7.69
C GLU A 101 -21.07 -6.74 8.81
N GLU A 102 -20.41 -7.67 9.51
CA GLU A 102 -19.46 -7.36 10.57
C GLU A 102 -18.25 -6.59 10.02
N MET A 103 -17.69 -7.05 8.90
CA MET A 103 -16.57 -6.39 8.21
C MET A 103 -16.96 -4.97 7.75
N ALA A 104 -18.11 -4.83 7.10
CA ALA A 104 -18.61 -3.54 6.62
C ALA A 104 -18.89 -2.56 7.76
N THR A 105 -19.48 -3.04 8.86
CA THR A 105 -19.75 -2.22 10.04
C THR A 105 -18.45 -1.76 10.72
N ALA A 106 -17.47 -2.65 10.84
CA ALA A 106 -16.17 -2.35 11.41
C ALA A 106 -15.35 -1.38 10.55
N ALA A 107 -15.42 -1.50 9.22
CA ALA A 107 -14.82 -0.56 8.27
C ALA A 107 -15.48 0.82 8.38
N ARG A 108 -16.82 0.88 8.40
CA ARG A 108 -17.57 2.14 8.57
C ARG A 108 -17.25 2.84 9.89
N ALA A 109 -17.11 2.08 10.99
CA ALA A 109 -16.74 2.63 12.30
C ALA A 109 -15.35 3.29 12.32
N ARG A 110 -14.46 2.90 11.40
CA ARG A 110 -13.13 3.53 11.20
C ARG A 110 -13.17 4.79 10.33
N GLY A 111 -14.36 5.20 9.88
CA GLY A 111 -14.51 6.37 9.01
C GLY A 111 -14.38 6.06 7.52
N TYR A 112 -14.25 4.80 7.12
CA TYR A 112 -14.31 4.42 5.71
C TYR A 112 -15.70 4.68 5.12
N ARG A 113 -15.73 4.90 3.81
CA ARG A 113 -16.92 5.12 2.99
C ARG A 113 -17.24 3.91 2.12
N PHE A 114 -16.28 3.01 1.93
CA PHE A 114 -16.47 1.79 1.18
C PHE A 114 -15.57 0.64 1.65
N LEU A 115 -15.94 -0.59 1.27
CA LEU A 115 -15.21 -1.82 1.51
C LEU A 115 -15.32 -2.70 0.26
N CYS A 116 -14.20 -3.11 -0.34
CA CYS A 116 -14.18 -4.13 -1.37
C CYS A 116 -14.03 -5.49 -0.68
N LEU A 117 -15.05 -6.34 -0.83
CA LEU A 117 -14.98 -7.71 -0.33
C LEU A 117 -14.34 -8.58 -1.41
N THR A 118 -13.16 -9.13 -1.13
CA THR A 118 -12.32 -9.84 -2.09
C THR A 118 -12.03 -11.26 -1.61
N ASP A 119 -13.09 -11.98 -1.26
CA ASP A 119 -13.00 -13.39 -0.88
C ASP A 119 -12.32 -14.22 -2.00
N HIS A 120 -11.63 -15.29 -1.60
CA HIS A 120 -10.84 -16.09 -2.54
C HIS A 120 -11.74 -16.85 -3.52
N SER A 121 -11.43 -16.73 -4.80
CA SER A 121 -12.23 -17.30 -5.90
C SER A 121 -12.54 -18.79 -5.78
N HIS A 122 -11.65 -19.60 -5.20
CA HIS A 122 -11.86 -21.05 -5.07
C HIS A 122 -12.98 -21.43 -4.10
N TYR A 123 -13.40 -20.52 -3.19
CA TYR A 123 -14.56 -20.73 -2.31
C TYR A 123 -15.88 -20.22 -2.90
N LEU A 124 -15.84 -19.52 -4.03
CA LEU A 124 -16.99 -18.82 -4.63
C LEU A 124 -17.53 -19.51 -5.90
N ARG A 125 -17.17 -20.78 -6.12
CA ARG A 125 -17.63 -21.58 -7.26
C ARG A 125 -19.07 -22.07 -7.08
N ASP A 126 -19.63 -22.66 -8.14
CA ASP A 126 -20.91 -23.37 -8.14
C ASP A 126 -22.10 -22.52 -7.64
N GLY A 127 -22.19 -21.27 -8.08
CA GLY A 127 -23.29 -20.37 -7.71
C GLY A 127 -23.08 -19.58 -6.41
N ARG A 128 -21.98 -19.84 -5.69
CA ARG A 128 -21.72 -19.17 -4.40
C ARG A 128 -21.40 -17.68 -4.56
N LEU A 129 -20.75 -17.28 -5.65
CA LEU A 129 -20.45 -15.88 -5.94
C LEU A 129 -21.74 -15.03 -6.07
N GLU A 130 -22.74 -15.55 -6.78
CA GLU A 130 -24.02 -14.89 -7.02
C GLU A 130 -24.85 -14.78 -5.73
N LEU A 131 -24.77 -15.80 -4.86
CA LEU A 131 -25.37 -15.74 -3.52
C LEU A 131 -24.68 -14.69 -2.65
N GLN A 132 -23.36 -14.58 -2.70
CA GLN A 132 -22.61 -13.54 -2.01
C GLN A 132 -23.02 -12.14 -2.49
N TRP A 133 -23.20 -11.96 -3.81
CA TRP A 133 -23.65 -10.69 -4.38
C TRP A 133 -25.04 -10.30 -3.89
N THR A 134 -25.96 -11.26 -3.75
CA THR A 134 -27.30 -11.03 -3.20
C THR A 134 -27.22 -10.51 -1.75
N GLU A 135 -26.31 -11.06 -0.94
CA GLU A 135 -26.04 -10.58 0.43
C GLU A 135 -25.48 -9.15 0.42
N ILE A 136 -24.50 -8.87 -0.46
CA ILE A 136 -23.90 -7.53 -0.64
C ILE A 136 -24.95 -6.50 -1.07
N GLU A 137 -25.84 -6.84 -2.00
CA GLU A 137 -26.92 -5.95 -2.45
C GLU A 137 -27.89 -5.63 -1.32
N SER A 138 -28.32 -6.65 -0.57
CA SER A 138 -29.16 -6.47 0.61
C SER A 138 -28.49 -5.56 1.65
N LEU A 139 -27.21 -5.79 1.95
CA LEU A 139 -26.43 -4.95 2.86
C LEU A 139 -26.31 -3.50 2.37
N ASN A 140 -26.05 -3.30 1.09
CA ASN A 140 -25.94 -1.97 0.48
C ASN A 140 -27.24 -1.17 0.56
N THR A 141 -28.42 -1.80 0.67
CA THR A 141 -29.66 -1.07 0.94
C THR A 141 -29.68 -0.50 2.37
N ARG A 142 -29.12 -1.22 3.34
CA ARG A 142 -29.15 -0.91 4.78
C ARG A 142 -28.01 -0.01 5.23
N LEU A 143 -26.86 -0.06 4.55
CA LEU A 143 -25.63 0.61 4.99
C LEU A 143 -25.39 1.98 4.35
N LYS A 144 -26.27 2.45 3.45
CA LYS A 144 -26.13 3.76 2.80
C LYS A 144 -25.85 4.89 3.83
N PRO A 145 -24.92 5.82 3.53
CA PRO A 145 -24.20 5.99 2.27
C PRO A 145 -22.94 5.12 2.12
N PHE A 146 -22.63 4.23 3.06
CA PHE A 146 -21.51 3.28 2.95
C PHE A 146 -21.82 2.23 1.88
N ARG A 147 -20.79 1.80 1.13
CA ARG A 147 -20.94 0.81 0.06
C ARG A 147 -19.98 -0.37 0.24
N VAL A 148 -20.51 -1.58 0.18
CA VAL A 148 -19.74 -2.81 -0.01
C VAL A 148 -19.68 -3.09 -1.51
N LEU A 149 -18.47 -3.28 -2.04
CA LEU A 149 -18.21 -3.53 -3.45
C LEU A 149 -17.98 -5.02 -3.67
N ARG A 150 -18.53 -5.53 -4.77
CA ARG A 150 -18.37 -6.92 -5.21
C ARG A 150 -16.95 -7.09 -5.74
N GLY A 151 -16.05 -7.52 -4.87
CA GLY A 151 -14.68 -7.81 -5.25
C GLY A 151 -14.42 -9.31 -5.36
N ILE A 152 -13.22 -9.67 -5.79
CA ILE A 152 -12.70 -11.02 -5.70
C ILE A 152 -11.18 -10.98 -5.59
N GLU A 153 -10.59 -11.94 -4.91
CA GLU A 153 -9.18 -12.26 -5.11
C GLU A 153 -9.05 -13.53 -5.95
N VAL A 154 -8.50 -13.40 -7.16
CA VAL A 154 -8.25 -14.51 -8.08
C VAL A 154 -6.82 -15.01 -7.98
N ASN A 155 -6.66 -16.31 -8.21
CA ASN A 155 -5.35 -16.92 -8.31
C ASN A 155 -4.76 -16.69 -9.70
N ILE A 156 -3.51 -16.24 -9.75
CA ILE A 156 -2.68 -16.32 -10.96
C ILE A 156 -2.12 -17.74 -11.04
N ARG A 157 -2.55 -18.51 -12.05
CA ARG A 157 -2.11 -19.89 -12.27
C ARG A 157 -0.66 -19.96 -12.73
N ALA A 158 -0.10 -21.17 -12.73
CA ALA A 158 1.30 -21.41 -13.13
C ALA A 158 1.61 -21.03 -14.59
N ASP A 159 0.59 -20.94 -15.45
CA ASP A 159 0.69 -20.49 -16.85
C ASP A 159 0.37 -18.99 -17.03
N GLY A 160 0.12 -18.25 -15.95
CA GLY A 160 -0.24 -16.83 -15.97
C GLY A 160 -1.73 -16.54 -16.10
N THR A 161 -2.56 -17.54 -16.44
CA THR A 161 -4.01 -17.37 -16.54
C THR A 161 -4.68 -17.17 -15.18
N LEU A 162 -5.87 -16.57 -15.16
CA LEU A 162 -6.64 -16.33 -13.94
C LEU A 162 -7.63 -17.45 -13.67
N ASP A 163 -7.88 -17.73 -12.38
CA ASP A 163 -8.70 -18.87 -12.00
C ASP A 163 -10.22 -18.71 -12.09
N VAL A 164 -10.66 -17.59 -12.66
CA VAL A 164 -12.05 -17.21 -12.93
C VAL A 164 -12.15 -16.74 -14.38
N ALA A 165 -13.28 -17.03 -15.03
CA ALA A 165 -13.51 -16.67 -16.43
C ALA A 165 -13.74 -15.16 -16.61
N ASP A 166 -13.35 -14.62 -17.76
CA ASP A 166 -13.39 -13.19 -18.06
C ASP A 166 -14.82 -12.62 -17.99
N GLU A 167 -15.84 -13.40 -18.38
CA GLU A 167 -17.24 -12.98 -18.31
C GLU A 167 -17.65 -12.68 -16.85
N THR A 168 -17.24 -13.52 -15.90
CA THR A 168 -17.48 -13.30 -14.47
C THR A 168 -16.67 -12.12 -13.94
N LEU A 169 -15.40 -11.99 -14.36
CA LEU A 169 -14.56 -10.86 -13.94
C LEU A 169 -15.13 -9.52 -14.44
N ALA A 170 -15.77 -9.50 -15.62
CA ALA A 170 -16.39 -8.33 -16.21
C ALA A 170 -17.59 -7.78 -15.44
N GLU A 171 -18.16 -8.53 -14.49
CA GLU A 171 -19.29 -8.10 -13.65
C GLU A 171 -18.87 -7.51 -12.30
N LEU A 172 -17.64 -7.74 -11.86
CA LEU A 172 -17.16 -7.38 -10.52
C LEU A 172 -16.82 -5.88 -10.38
N ASP A 173 -16.98 -5.32 -9.19
CA ASP A 173 -16.59 -3.94 -8.91
C ASP A 173 -15.07 -3.79 -8.73
N TRP A 174 -14.36 -4.84 -8.32
CA TRP A 174 -12.91 -4.81 -8.05
C TRP A 174 -12.26 -6.20 -8.18
N VAL A 175 -11.18 -6.34 -8.94
CA VAL A 175 -10.48 -7.63 -9.11
C VAL A 175 -9.02 -7.51 -8.66
N VAL A 176 -8.67 -8.29 -7.63
CA VAL A 176 -7.29 -8.46 -7.16
C VAL A 176 -6.76 -9.78 -7.72
N ALA A 177 -5.64 -9.77 -8.42
CA ALA A 177 -4.96 -10.97 -8.88
C ALA A 177 -3.68 -11.19 -8.07
N SER A 178 -3.48 -12.41 -7.55
CA SER A 178 -2.40 -12.70 -6.60
C SER A 178 -1.67 -14.02 -6.91
N LEU A 179 -0.38 -14.05 -6.57
CA LEU A 179 0.41 -15.29 -6.56
C LEU A 179 0.21 -16.02 -5.23
N HIS A 180 -0.44 -17.20 -5.26
CA HIS A 180 -0.60 -18.05 -4.08
C HIS A 180 0.23 -19.33 -4.12
N THR A 181 0.66 -19.76 -5.31
CA THR A 181 1.38 -21.01 -5.54
C THR A 181 2.42 -20.86 -6.65
N SER A 182 3.29 -21.87 -6.76
CA SER A 182 4.33 -21.96 -7.80
C SER A 182 5.25 -20.72 -7.85
N PHE A 183 5.64 -20.20 -6.68
CA PHE A 183 6.44 -18.97 -6.56
C PHE A 183 7.80 -19.04 -7.28
N ASP A 184 8.26 -20.25 -7.60
CA ASP A 184 9.50 -20.57 -8.31
C ASP A 184 9.35 -20.64 -9.84
N ARG A 185 8.11 -20.62 -10.37
CA ARG A 185 7.84 -20.74 -11.81
C ARG A 185 7.50 -19.38 -12.39
N ASP A 186 8.50 -18.76 -13.02
CA ASP A 186 8.40 -17.53 -13.82
C ASP A 186 7.44 -16.48 -13.24
N PRO A 187 7.60 -16.09 -11.96
CA PRO A 187 6.62 -15.25 -11.26
C PRO A 187 6.43 -13.90 -11.96
N THR A 188 7.50 -13.31 -12.52
CA THR A 188 7.42 -12.08 -13.34
C THR A 188 6.47 -12.24 -14.51
N GLU A 189 6.69 -13.25 -15.38
CA GLU A 189 5.89 -13.41 -16.61
C GLU A 189 4.43 -13.70 -16.29
N ARG A 190 4.17 -14.47 -15.23
CA ARG A 190 2.80 -14.73 -14.76
C ARG A 190 2.10 -13.46 -14.27
N ILE A 191 2.80 -12.59 -13.55
CA ILE A 191 2.25 -11.29 -13.14
C ILE A 191 2.00 -10.42 -14.38
N LEU A 192 2.91 -10.39 -15.35
CA LEU A 192 2.75 -9.63 -16.59
C LEU A 192 1.55 -10.10 -17.43
N GLU A 193 1.30 -11.42 -17.47
CA GLU A 193 0.11 -12.00 -18.09
C GLU A 193 -1.16 -11.55 -17.35
N ALA A 194 -1.19 -11.63 -16.02
CA ALA A 194 -2.32 -11.17 -15.22
C ALA A 194 -2.60 -9.66 -15.41
N ILE A 195 -1.57 -8.81 -15.46
CA ILE A 195 -1.70 -7.37 -15.74
C ILE A 195 -2.29 -7.11 -17.14
N SER A 196 -2.04 -8.01 -18.10
CA SER A 196 -2.54 -7.88 -19.47
C SER A 196 -4.05 -8.15 -19.57
N ASN A 197 -4.65 -8.84 -18.59
CA ASN A 197 -6.09 -9.05 -18.54
C ASN A 197 -6.83 -7.72 -18.26
N PRO A 198 -7.79 -7.30 -19.10
CA PRO A 198 -8.47 -6.01 -18.96
C PRO A 198 -9.37 -5.91 -17.72
N HIS A 199 -9.67 -7.02 -17.06
CA HIS A 199 -10.51 -7.07 -15.87
C HIS A 199 -9.73 -7.02 -14.56
N VAL A 200 -8.41 -7.18 -14.58
CA VAL A 200 -7.55 -7.08 -13.39
C VAL A 200 -7.30 -5.62 -13.04
N ASP A 201 -7.81 -5.22 -11.87
CA ASP A 201 -7.66 -3.86 -11.36
C ASP A 201 -6.38 -3.68 -10.53
N CYS A 202 -5.96 -4.73 -9.80
CA CYS A 202 -4.84 -4.67 -8.88
C CYS A 202 -4.07 -6.00 -8.81
N ILE A 203 -2.74 -5.92 -8.63
CA ILE A 203 -1.93 -7.07 -8.20
C ILE A 203 -1.81 -7.03 -6.68
N GLY A 204 -2.30 -8.09 -6.01
CA GLY A 204 -2.21 -8.26 -4.56
C GLY A 204 -0.84 -8.78 -4.13
N HIS A 205 -0.41 -8.40 -2.91
CA HIS A 205 0.83 -8.81 -2.22
C HIS A 205 1.92 -9.35 -3.17
N LEU A 206 2.49 -8.42 -3.96
CA LEU A 206 3.26 -8.65 -5.19
C LEU A 206 4.21 -9.87 -5.21
N THR A 207 4.96 -10.09 -4.14
CA THR A 207 5.98 -11.15 -4.06
C THR A 207 5.46 -12.41 -3.38
N GLY A 208 4.30 -12.36 -2.74
CA GLY A 208 3.76 -13.40 -1.89
C GLY A 208 4.64 -13.70 -0.67
N ARG A 209 5.48 -12.76 -0.23
CA ARG A 209 6.36 -12.99 0.93
C ARG A 209 5.56 -13.18 2.20
N ARG A 210 6.12 -13.96 3.13
CA ARG A 210 5.64 -14.07 4.50
C ARG A 210 6.83 -13.85 5.44
N LEU A 211 6.88 -12.70 6.11
CA LEU A 211 7.99 -12.34 6.98
C LEU A 211 8.24 -13.44 8.02
N LEU A 212 9.51 -13.83 8.15
CA LEU A 212 9.99 -14.92 9.03
C LEU A 212 9.46 -16.33 8.69
N LYS A 213 8.71 -16.52 7.59
CA LYS A 213 8.11 -17.82 7.21
C LYS A 213 8.45 -18.27 5.79
N ARG A 214 8.33 -17.36 4.81
CA ARG A 214 8.53 -17.65 3.38
C ARG A 214 9.16 -16.45 2.69
N GLN A 215 10.29 -16.67 2.04
CA GLN A 215 10.88 -15.66 1.16
C GLN A 215 9.94 -15.36 -0.01
N GLY A 216 9.84 -14.09 -0.41
CA GLY A 216 9.05 -13.70 -1.58
C GLY A 216 9.63 -14.27 -2.87
N ALA A 217 8.77 -14.43 -3.88
CA ALA A 217 9.16 -14.79 -5.23
C ALA A 217 10.14 -13.76 -5.82
N THR A 218 11.05 -14.23 -6.67
CA THR A 218 12.00 -13.36 -7.39
C THR A 218 11.29 -12.70 -8.57
N VAL A 219 10.71 -11.52 -8.32
CA VAL A 219 9.98 -10.73 -9.32
C VAL A 219 10.86 -9.62 -9.87
N ASP A 220 10.87 -9.44 -11.18
CA ASP A 220 11.44 -8.27 -11.86
C ASP A 220 10.44 -7.10 -11.71
N VAL A 221 10.61 -6.36 -10.61
CA VAL A 221 9.65 -5.32 -10.19
C VAL A 221 9.62 -4.15 -11.18
N GLU A 222 10.73 -3.81 -11.81
CA GLU A 222 10.80 -2.73 -12.81
C GLU A 222 9.92 -3.06 -14.02
N LYS A 223 9.99 -4.29 -14.54
CA LYS A 223 9.08 -4.74 -15.62
C LYS A 223 7.62 -4.71 -15.21
N VAL A 224 7.32 -5.19 -14.00
CA VAL A 224 5.96 -5.21 -13.47
C VAL A 224 5.42 -3.79 -13.32
N VAL A 225 6.19 -2.86 -12.75
CA VAL A 225 5.81 -1.45 -12.59
C VAL A 225 5.59 -0.79 -13.95
N THR A 226 6.50 -1.02 -14.91
CA THR A 226 6.36 -0.48 -16.27
C THR A 226 5.06 -0.92 -16.90
N ARG A 227 4.74 -2.23 -16.84
CA ARG A 227 3.50 -2.75 -17.40
C ARG A 227 2.27 -2.28 -16.64
N ALA A 228 2.34 -2.20 -15.31
CA ALA A 228 1.27 -1.66 -14.48
C ALA A 228 0.96 -0.20 -14.84
N ALA A 229 1.96 0.63 -15.12
CA ALA A 229 1.79 2.01 -15.55
C ALA A 229 1.16 2.12 -16.95
N GLU A 230 1.65 1.34 -17.92
CA GLU A 230 1.11 1.32 -19.30
C GLU A 230 -0.37 0.96 -19.35
N THR A 231 -0.78 0.07 -18.46
CA THR A 231 -2.10 -0.53 -18.49
C THR A 231 -3.02 0.07 -17.43
N GLY A 232 -2.49 0.75 -16.41
CA GLY A 232 -3.27 1.29 -15.30
C GLY A 232 -3.70 0.25 -14.26
N THR A 233 -3.02 -0.90 -14.18
CA THR A 233 -3.21 -1.84 -13.06
C THR A 233 -2.53 -1.28 -11.82
N ALA A 234 -3.23 -1.30 -10.68
CA ALA A 234 -2.67 -0.89 -9.41
C ALA A 234 -1.75 -1.96 -8.79
N LEU A 235 -0.83 -1.55 -7.92
CA LEU A 235 0.05 -2.46 -7.17
C LEU A 235 -0.14 -2.26 -5.67
N GLU A 236 -0.46 -3.34 -4.96
CA GLU A 236 -0.84 -3.30 -3.55
C GLU A 236 0.34 -3.13 -2.58
N ILE A 237 0.16 -2.26 -1.58
CA ILE A 237 0.80 -2.39 -0.27
C ILE A 237 -0.16 -3.12 0.67
N ASN A 238 0.15 -4.38 0.95
CA ASN A 238 -0.58 -5.24 1.86
C ASN A 238 -0.06 -5.03 3.28
N SER A 239 -0.95 -4.61 4.17
CA SER A 239 -0.59 -4.19 5.52
C SER A 239 -0.54 -5.32 6.54
N GLN A 240 -0.73 -6.59 6.15
CA GLN A 240 -0.60 -7.70 7.09
C GLN A 240 0.80 -7.67 7.74
N PRO A 241 0.90 -7.75 9.08
CA PRO A 241 2.19 -7.69 9.78
C PRO A 241 3.15 -8.79 9.35
N ASP A 242 2.63 -9.94 8.91
CA ASP A 242 3.43 -11.05 8.41
C ASP A 242 3.65 -11.01 6.89
N ARG A 243 3.23 -9.95 6.18
CA ARG A 243 3.51 -9.70 4.75
C ARG A 243 4.28 -8.39 4.54
N LEU A 244 3.65 -7.25 4.81
CA LEU A 244 4.09 -5.91 4.43
C LEU A 244 4.50 -5.82 2.96
N ASP A 245 3.68 -6.34 2.04
CA ASP A 245 4.06 -6.55 0.63
C ASP A 245 3.17 -5.74 -0.30
N MET A 246 3.64 -4.77 -1.06
CA MET A 246 5.03 -4.52 -1.49
C MET A 246 5.96 -3.83 -0.49
N ARG A 247 7.27 -4.05 -0.65
CA ARG A 247 8.33 -3.30 0.05
C ARG A 247 8.22 -1.81 -0.26
N ASP A 248 8.69 -0.98 0.65
CA ASP A 248 8.75 0.48 0.52
C ASP A 248 9.54 0.92 -0.73
N THR A 249 10.71 0.32 -1.00
CA THR A 249 11.49 0.62 -2.22
C THR A 249 10.76 0.28 -3.50
N HIS A 250 9.99 -0.81 -3.52
CA HIS A 250 9.16 -1.17 -4.67
C HIS A 250 7.98 -0.20 -4.82
N ALA A 251 7.36 0.19 -3.70
CA ALA A 251 6.27 1.16 -3.70
C ALA A 251 6.74 2.54 -4.17
N ARG A 252 7.97 2.94 -3.80
CA ARG A 252 8.59 4.18 -4.28
C ARG A 252 8.71 4.16 -5.80
N LEU A 253 9.27 3.07 -6.34
CA LEU A 253 9.38 2.86 -7.80
C LEU A 253 8.02 2.92 -8.50
N ALA A 254 6.99 2.27 -7.93
CA ALA A 254 5.63 2.32 -8.48
C ALA A 254 5.06 3.75 -8.49
N GLY A 255 5.19 4.47 -7.37
CA GLY A 255 4.74 5.85 -7.25
C GLY A 255 5.44 6.81 -8.20
N GLU A 256 6.76 6.67 -8.39
CA GLU A 256 7.57 7.46 -9.34
C GLU A 256 7.18 7.19 -10.79
N ALA A 257 6.79 5.95 -11.11
CA ALA A 257 6.27 5.58 -12.44
C ALA A 257 4.80 5.99 -12.68
N GLY A 258 4.14 6.60 -11.70
CA GLY A 258 2.73 7.02 -11.79
C GLY A 258 1.72 5.89 -11.59
N VAL A 259 2.14 4.72 -11.10
CA VAL A 259 1.24 3.63 -10.72
C VAL A 259 0.52 3.99 -9.43
N LEU A 260 -0.80 3.79 -9.40
CA LEU A 260 -1.59 3.99 -8.19
C LEU A 260 -1.42 2.80 -7.23
N VAL A 261 -1.23 3.11 -5.95
CA VAL A 261 -0.87 2.14 -4.91
C VAL A 261 -1.96 2.07 -3.85
N PRO A 262 -2.88 1.09 -3.88
CA PRO A 262 -3.80 0.87 -2.76
C PRO A 262 -3.04 0.36 -1.54
N VAL A 263 -3.36 0.93 -0.38
CA VAL A 263 -2.90 0.44 0.93
C VAL A 263 -4.04 -0.35 1.55
N THR A 264 -3.91 -1.66 1.58
CA THR A 264 -5.00 -2.59 1.99
C THR A 264 -4.58 -3.40 3.19
N THR A 265 -5.53 -4.03 3.88
CA THR A 265 -5.19 -4.82 5.07
C THR A 265 -5.20 -6.32 4.85
N ASP A 266 -5.79 -6.83 3.75
CA ASP A 266 -5.99 -8.28 3.54
C ASP A 266 -6.65 -8.90 4.79
N ALA A 267 -7.61 -8.15 5.33
CA ALA A 267 -8.19 -8.42 6.64
C ALA A 267 -9.09 -9.65 6.56
N HIS A 268 -8.75 -10.66 7.35
CA HIS A 268 -9.57 -11.85 7.58
C HIS A 268 -10.41 -11.76 8.86
N SER A 269 -10.34 -10.63 9.56
CA SER A 269 -11.17 -10.31 10.72
C SER A 269 -11.31 -8.81 10.89
N THR A 270 -12.33 -8.39 11.63
CA THR A 270 -12.57 -6.96 11.92
C THR A 270 -11.43 -6.29 12.66
N GLY A 271 -10.65 -7.03 13.44
CA GLY A 271 -9.44 -6.54 14.11
C GLY A 271 -8.31 -6.22 13.14
N ALA A 272 -8.13 -7.06 12.11
CA ALA A 272 -7.06 -6.91 11.11
C ALA A 272 -7.20 -5.65 10.24
N LEU A 273 -8.40 -5.06 10.15
CA LEU A 273 -8.61 -3.75 9.52
C LEU A 273 -7.78 -2.62 10.18
N GLY A 274 -7.34 -2.82 11.43
CA GLY A 274 -6.45 -1.88 12.12
C GLY A 274 -5.01 -1.86 11.57
N TYR A 275 -4.60 -2.90 10.83
CA TYR A 275 -3.23 -2.99 10.32
C TYR A 275 -2.90 -1.97 9.24
N ALA A 276 -3.88 -1.22 8.73
CA ALA A 276 -3.68 -0.15 7.75
C ALA A 276 -2.59 0.86 8.18
N GLU A 277 -2.40 1.07 9.49
CA GLU A 277 -1.31 1.88 10.04
C GLU A 277 0.08 1.41 9.56
N LEU A 278 0.31 0.09 9.51
CA LEU A 278 1.58 -0.47 9.04
C LEU A 278 1.79 -0.24 7.55
N GLY A 279 0.73 -0.36 6.75
CA GLY A 279 0.78 -0.08 5.31
C GLY A 279 1.00 1.40 5.02
N ILE A 280 0.41 2.30 5.80
CA ILE A 280 0.69 3.74 5.73
C ILE A 280 2.14 4.02 6.11
N GLY A 281 2.68 3.36 7.12
CA GLY A 281 4.12 3.43 7.42
C GLY A 281 4.98 3.05 6.22
N GLN A 282 4.66 1.95 5.53
CA GLN A 282 5.35 1.54 4.29
C GLN A 282 5.18 2.55 3.16
N ALA A 283 3.98 3.10 2.95
CA ALA A 283 3.71 4.11 1.93
C ALA A 283 4.49 5.42 2.20
N ARG A 284 4.59 5.84 3.47
CA ARG A 284 5.34 7.02 3.89
C ARG A 284 6.85 6.82 3.70
N ARG A 285 7.39 5.65 4.05
CA ARG A 285 8.78 5.26 3.74
C ARG A 285 9.07 5.22 2.24
N ALA A 286 8.05 4.94 1.44
CA ALA A 286 8.07 5.01 -0.01
C ALA A 286 7.84 6.42 -0.57
N TRP A 287 7.79 7.45 0.30
CA TRP A 287 7.58 8.85 -0.05
C TRP A 287 6.27 9.09 -0.83
N LEU A 288 5.27 8.24 -0.64
CA LEU A 288 4.00 8.34 -1.35
C LEU A 288 3.16 9.48 -0.78
N THR A 289 2.62 10.28 -1.69
CA THR A 289 1.64 11.33 -1.43
C THR A 289 0.22 10.77 -1.42
N ARG A 290 -0.73 11.57 -0.95
CA ARG A 290 -2.16 11.26 -1.01
C ARG A 290 -2.61 10.88 -2.42
N GLU A 291 -2.12 11.57 -3.43
CA GLU A 291 -2.48 11.41 -4.84
C GLU A 291 -1.99 10.07 -5.40
N GLN A 292 -0.90 9.51 -4.88
CA GLN A 292 -0.37 8.22 -5.33
C GLN A 292 -1.07 7.04 -4.65
N VAL A 293 -1.69 7.24 -3.48
CA VAL A 293 -2.42 6.18 -2.78
C VAL A 293 -3.86 6.08 -3.29
N LEU A 294 -4.25 4.92 -3.83
CA LEU A 294 -5.52 4.77 -4.57
C LEU A 294 -6.74 5.02 -3.68
N ASN A 295 -6.77 4.41 -2.50
CA ASN A 295 -7.91 4.45 -1.57
C ASN A 295 -8.00 5.72 -0.71
N THR A 296 -7.26 6.78 -1.04
CA THR A 296 -7.54 8.15 -0.55
C THR A 296 -8.63 8.86 -1.36
N ARG A 297 -9.01 8.27 -2.49
CA ARG A 297 -10.07 8.73 -3.40
C ARG A 297 -11.45 8.21 -2.98
N THR A 298 -12.50 8.87 -3.42
CA THR A 298 -13.86 8.28 -3.40
C THR A 298 -13.93 7.09 -4.35
N TRP A 299 -14.87 6.18 -4.10
CA TRP A 299 -15.18 5.12 -5.05
C TRP A 299 -15.52 5.65 -6.46
N ALA A 300 -16.26 6.76 -6.55
CA ALA A 300 -16.64 7.36 -7.84
C ALA A 300 -15.44 7.92 -8.62
N GLU A 301 -14.36 8.31 -7.95
CA GLU A 301 -13.11 8.70 -8.58
C GLU A 301 -12.31 7.47 -9.03
N ILE A 302 -12.25 6.42 -8.20
CA ILE A 302 -11.58 5.14 -8.51
C ILE A 302 -12.25 4.48 -9.72
N GLU A 303 -13.59 4.45 -9.77
CA GLU A 303 -14.34 3.85 -10.87
C GLU A 303 -14.01 4.49 -12.24
N LYS A 304 -13.64 5.77 -12.26
CA LYS A 304 -13.24 6.48 -13.49
C LYS A 304 -11.82 6.14 -13.93
N THR A 305 -10.95 5.72 -13.02
CA THR A 305 -9.57 5.32 -13.35
C THR A 305 -9.48 3.88 -13.83
N ARG A 306 -10.51 3.07 -13.56
CA ARG A 306 -10.56 1.68 -14.03
C ARG A 306 -10.60 1.62 -15.55
N ARG A 307 -9.97 0.57 -16.10
CA ARG A 307 -10.06 0.30 -17.54
C ARG A 307 -11.52 0.19 -17.95
N LYS A 308 -11.86 0.83 -19.07
CA LYS A 308 -13.13 0.52 -19.72
C LYS A 308 -13.09 -0.94 -20.15
N ARG A 309 -13.87 -1.78 -19.46
CA ARG A 309 -14.05 -3.18 -19.80
C ARG A 309 -14.58 -3.25 -21.22
N ARG A 310 -13.79 -3.81 -22.13
CA ARG A 310 -14.25 -4.11 -23.49
C ARG A 310 -15.03 -5.42 -23.38
N HIS A 311 -16.32 -5.36 -23.71
CA HIS A 311 -17.10 -6.56 -24.00
C HIS A 311 -16.64 -7.20 -25.30
#